data_AF-A0A8J3I6Z3-F1
#
_entry.id   AF-A0A8J3I6Z3-F1
#
_cell.length_a   1.000
_cell.length_b   1.000
_cell.length_c   1.000
_cell.angle_alpha   90.00
_cell.angle_beta   90.00
_cell.angle_gamma   90.00
#
_symmetry.space_group_name_H-M   'P 1'
#
loop_
_entity.id
_entity.type
_entity.pdbx_description
1 polymer ?
#
loop_
_entity_poly.entity_id
_entity_poly.type
_entity_poly.pdbx_seq_one_letter_code
_entity_poly.pdbx_strand_id
1 'polypeptide(L)'
;MGAGRVEDTFNLVGHALKKVLRVVADQQERDLVEVAKEAKVELICESSLKAALDRDWDQQIQKDEALGMVLNVLQAVETWVQTLQQEDAQLAQRSLSVAQQIQAQDVEVNEQGKASLIKGMAKNRRISVEDPEMRHSRKSRSVRVDGYKRHVLHDLDTGLIRAVGITPANSPEASVTEAISADLAQQAASLEELHIDRAYLSSHLVRERGDDLEIYCKARPIPNGKRFHKQAFTLD
;
A
#
# COMPACT_ATOMS: atom_id res chain seq x y z
N MET A 1 -4.11 -18.13 4.57
CA MET A 1 -3.98 -16.93 3.72
C MET A 1 -4.03 -15.73 4.65
N GLY A 2 -2.95 -14.95 4.75
CA GLY A 2 -2.82 -13.87 5.73
C GLY A 2 -3.77 -12.71 5.47
N ALA A 3 -4.11 -11.97 6.53
CA ALA A 3 -5.05 -10.85 6.50
C ALA A 3 -4.69 -9.78 5.46
N GLY A 4 -3.40 -9.54 5.18
CA GLY A 4 -2.93 -8.56 4.18
C GLY A 4 -2.97 -9.02 2.72
N ARG A 5 -4.11 -9.52 2.22
CA ARG A 5 -4.23 -9.88 0.79
C ARG A 5 -4.10 -8.62 -0.08
N VAL A 6 -3.28 -8.72 -1.13
CA VAL A 6 -3.11 -7.70 -2.16
C VAL A 6 -4.16 -7.91 -3.24
N GLU A 7 -4.91 -6.86 -3.57
CA GLU A 7 -6.08 -6.96 -4.45
C GLU A 7 -6.09 -5.85 -5.52
N ASP A 8 -6.72 -6.14 -6.66
CA ASP A 8 -7.01 -5.13 -7.69
C ASP A 8 -8.18 -4.22 -7.27
N THR A 9 -8.41 -3.12 -7.99
CA THR A 9 -9.44 -2.11 -7.66
C THR A 9 -10.83 -2.72 -7.46
N PHE A 10 -11.26 -3.62 -8.34
CA PHE A 10 -12.59 -4.23 -8.28
C PHE A 10 -12.75 -5.05 -7.01
N ASN A 11 -11.78 -5.90 -6.73
CA ASN A 11 -11.79 -6.74 -5.52
C ASN A 11 -11.64 -5.90 -4.25
N LEU A 12 -10.79 -4.87 -4.25
CA LEU A 12 -10.64 -3.95 -3.11
C LEU A 12 -11.94 -3.24 -2.77
N VAL A 13 -12.62 -2.66 -3.77
CA VAL A 13 -13.92 -2.00 -3.56
C VAL A 13 -14.96 -3.04 -3.09
N GLY A 14 -15.07 -4.18 -3.77
CA GLY A 14 -16.03 -5.23 -3.39
C GLY A 14 -15.82 -5.74 -1.97
N HIS A 15 -14.57 -5.96 -1.57
CA HIS A 15 -14.24 -6.42 -0.23
C HIS A 15 -14.51 -5.34 0.83
N ALA A 16 -14.18 -4.08 0.55
CA ALA A 16 -14.52 -2.96 1.44
C ALA A 16 -16.04 -2.83 1.64
N LEU A 17 -16.81 -2.92 0.55
CA LEU A 17 -18.28 -2.88 0.62
C LEU A 17 -18.87 -4.10 1.33
N LYS A 18 -18.31 -5.30 1.13
CA LYS A 18 -18.71 -6.49 1.89
C LYS A 18 -18.51 -6.30 3.39
N LYS A 19 -17.42 -5.62 3.78
CA LYS A 19 -17.13 -5.28 5.17
C LYS A 19 -18.11 -4.25 5.73
N VAL A 20 -18.61 -3.30 4.92
CA VAL A 20 -19.69 -2.39 5.32
C VAL A 20 -20.93 -3.19 5.71
N LEU A 21 -21.41 -4.07 4.83
CA LEU A 21 -22.60 -4.88 5.07
C LEU A 21 -22.41 -5.83 6.27
N ARG A 22 -21.23 -6.44 6.40
CA ARG A 22 -20.93 -7.38 7.48
C ARG A 22 -20.94 -6.74 8.85
N VAL A 23 -20.36 -5.55 8.99
CA VAL A 23 -20.36 -4.83 10.27
C VAL A 23 -21.78 -4.49 10.72
N VAL A 24 -22.66 -4.11 9.80
CA VAL A 24 -24.07 -3.85 10.11
C VAL A 24 -24.83 -5.14 10.40
N ALA A 25 -24.60 -6.20 9.63
CA ALA A 25 -25.20 -7.51 9.85
C ALA A 25 -24.84 -8.08 11.23
N ASP A 26 -23.56 -8.00 11.61
CA ASP A 26 -23.06 -8.44 12.91
C ASP A 26 -23.68 -7.60 14.05
N GLN A 27 -23.80 -6.27 13.87
CA GLN A 27 -24.40 -5.37 14.86
C GLN A 27 -25.91 -5.61 15.06
N GLN A 28 -26.62 -5.97 13.99
CA GLN A 28 -28.06 -6.24 14.02
C GLN A 28 -28.41 -7.72 14.26
N GLU A 29 -27.41 -8.59 14.44
CA GLU A 29 -27.57 -10.05 14.55
C GLU A 29 -28.33 -10.68 13.37
N ARG A 30 -28.07 -10.19 12.15
CA ARG A 30 -28.71 -10.62 10.90
C ARG A 30 -27.75 -11.37 9.99
N ASP A 31 -28.32 -12.12 9.04
CA ASP A 31 -27.50 -12.74 7.99
C ASP A 31 -27.04 -11.69 6.96
N LEU A 32 -25.81 -11.83 6.49
CA LEU A 32 -25.21 -10.92 5.50
C LEU A 32 -26.04 -10.82 4.21
N VAL A 33 -26.67 -11.92 3.77
CA VAL A 33 -27.49 -11.95 2.56
C VAL A 33 -28.77 -11.15 2.74
N GLU A 34 -29.35 -11.12 3.94
CA GLU A 34 -30.54 -10.31 4.23
C GLU A 34 -30.23 -8.82 4.15
N VAL A 35 -29.10 -8.41 4.73
CA VAL A 35 -28.62 -7.02 4.68
C VAL A 35 -28.28 -6.62 3.24
N ALA A 36 -27.65 -7.51 2.47
CA ALA A 36 -27.34 -7.23 1.07
C ALA A 36 -28.59 -7.10 0.20
N LYS A 37 -29.64 -7.88 0.45
CA LYS A 37 -30.96 -7.76 -0.22
C LYS A 37 -31.62 -6.42 0.10
N GLU A 38 -31.58 -6.01 1.36
CA GLU A 38 -32.13 -4.72 1.79
C GLU A 38 -31.42 -3.55 1.10
N ALA A 39 -30.08 -3.63 1.01
CA ALA A 39 -29.25 -2.66 0.31
C ALA A 39 -29.27 -2.80 -1.22
N LYS A 40 -29.91 -3.84 -1.77
CA LYS A 40 -29.99 -4.17 -3.21
C LYS A 40 -28.62 -4.38 -3.88
N VAL A 41 -27.72 -5.06 -3.19
CA VAL A 41 -26.32 -5.27 -3.60
C VAL A 41 -25.86 -6.72 -3.37
N GLU A 42 -26.74 -7.69 -3.59
CA GLU A 42 -26.51 -9.13 -3.35
C GLU A 42 -25.26 -9.67 -4.06
N LEU A 43 -24.85 -9.07 -5.18
CA LEU A 43 -23.63 -9.42 -5.91
C LEU A 43 -22.35 -9.33 -5.06
N ILE A 44 -22.35 -8.57 -3.95
CA ILE A 44 -21.21 -8.47 -3.03
C ILE A 44 -21.06 -9.73 -2.17
N CYS A 45 -22.14 -10.50 -1.97
CA CYS A 45 -22.12 -11.70 -1.14
C CYS A 45 -21.29 -12.84 -1.75
N GLU A 46 -21.07 -12.81 -3.06
CA GLU A 46 -20.22 -13.74 -3.79
C GLU A 46 -18.77 -13.80 -3.25
N SER A 47 -18.03 -14.83 -3.68
CA SER A 47 -16.64 -15.04 -3.26
C SER A 47 -15.70 -13.89 -3.63
N SER A 48 -15.98 -13.19 -4.73
CA SER A 48 -15.31 -11.95 -5.14
C SER A 48 -16.18 -11.19 -6.14
N LEU A 49 -16.00 -9.87 -6.21
CA LEU A 49 -16.75 -9.02 -7.13
C LEU A 49 -16.47 -9.36 -8.59
N LYS A 50 -15.22 -9.75 -8.91
CA LYS A 50 -14.87 -10.16 -10.27
C LYS A 50 -15.56 -11.46 -10.69
N ALA A 51 -15.68 -12.42 -9.76
CA ALA A 51 -16.40 -13.66 -10.03
C ALA A 51 -17.90 -13.39 -10.22
N ALA A 52 -18.47 -12.47 -9.45
CA ALA A 52 -19.88 -12.09 -9.56
C ALA A 52 -20.24 -11.43 -10.90
N LEU A 53 -19.32 -10.63 -11.46
CA LEU A 53 -19.57 -9.86 -12.68
C LEU A 53 -19.46 -10.71 -13.97
N ASP A 54 -18.78 -11.86 -13.91
CA ASP A 54 -18.57 -12.81 -15.01
C ASP A 54 -18.22 -12.13 -16.35
N ARG A 55 -17.08 -11.43 -16.38
CA ARG A 55 -16.60 -10.64 -17.53
C ARG A 55 -15.27 -11.13 -18.07
N ASP A 56 -15.05 -10.87 -19.35
CA ASP A 56 -13.74 -10.98 -19.99
C ASP A 56 -12.86 -9.78 -19.58
N TRP A 57 -11.91 -10.05 -18.68
CA TRP A 57 -10.96 -9.08 -18.16
C TRP A 57 -9.79 -8.78 -19.11
N ASP A 58 -9.83 -9.25 -20.35
CA ASP A 58 -8.90 -8.81 -21.40
C ASP A 58 -9.55 -7.75 -22.32
N GLN A 59 -10.88 -7.66 -22.32
CA GLN A 59 -11.64 -6.69 -23.12
C GLN A 59 -11.84 -5.36 -22.39
N GLN A 60 -11.34 -4.27 -22.99
CA GLN A 60 -11.45 -2.94 -22.38
C GLN A 60 -12.91 -2.50 -22.18
N ILE A 61 -13.78 -2.80 -23.14
CA ILE A 61 -15.20 -2.43 -23.05
C ILE A 61 -15.86 -3.12 -21.84
N GLN A 62 -15.58 -4.41 -21.63
CA GLN A 62 -16.15 -5.13 -20.49
C GLN A 62 -15.58 -4.66 -19.14
N LYS A 63 -14.32 -4.20 -19.10
CA LYS A 63 -13.75 -3.55 -17.91
C LYS A 63 -14.44 -2.23 -17.58
N ASP A 64 -14.70 -1.40 -18.59
CA ASP A 64 -15.38 -0.12 -18.41
C ASP A 64 -16.81 -0.33 -17.90
N GLU A 65 -17.54 -1.30 -18.48
CA GLU A 65 -18.88 -1.69 -18.01
C GLU A 65 -18.85 -2.23 -16.58
N ALA A 66 -17.92 -3.13 -16.27
CA ALA A 66 -17.71 -3.65 -14.93
C ALA A 66 -17.46 -2.51 -13.93
N LEU A 67 -16.64 -1.52 -14.29
CA LEU A 67 -16.35 -0.38 -13.42
C LEU A 67 -17.62 0.41 -13.14
N GLY A 68 -18.43 0.70 -14.17
CA GLY A 68 -19.73 1.34 -13.98
C GLY A 68 -20.64 0.58 -13.02
N MET A 69 -20.70 -0.74 -13.13
CA MET A 69 -21.47 -1.58 -12.20
C MET A 69 -20.94 -1.48 -10.76
N VAL A 70 -19.62 -1.55 -10.56
CA VAL A 70 -19.02 -1.40 -9.22
C VAL A 70 -19.32 -0.04 -8.60
N LEU A 71 -19.27 1.03 -9.39
CA LEU A 71 -19.57 2.38 -8.90
C LEU A 71 -21.05 2.54 -8.54
N ASN A 72 -21.96 1.94 -9.30
CA ASN A 72 -23.38 1.91 -8.96
C ASN A 72 -23.63 1.17 -7.64
N VAL A 73 -22.91 0.08 -7.41
CA VAL A 73 -22.98 -0.70 -6.16
C VAL A 73 -22.45 0.10 -4.98
N LEU A 74 -21.32 0.79 -5.14
CA LEU A 74 -20.80 1.72 -4.14
C LEU A 74 -21.85 2.79 -3.80
N GLN A 75 -22.45 3.43 -4.81
CA GLN A 75 -23.47 4.46 -4.60
C GLN A 75 -24.73 3.91 -3.89
N ALA A 76 -25.14 2.68 -4.21
CA ALA A 76 -26.26 2.01 -3.55
C ALA A 76 -25.97 1.77 -2.07
N VAL A 77 -24.75 1.30 -1.74
CA VAL A 77 -24.32 1.13 -0.34
C VAL A 77 -24.24 2.47 0.38
N GLU A 78 -23.69 3.51 -0.23
CA GLU A 78 -23.66 4.87 0.36
C GLU A 78 -25.06 5.36 0.71
N THR A 79 -26.01 5.18 -0.20
CA THR A 79 -27.41 5.59 -0.01
C THR A 79 -28.06 4.78 1.11
N TRP A 80 -27.84 3.47 1.13
CA TRP A 80 -28.39 2.60 2.18
C TRP A 80 -27.81 2.92 3.56
N VAL A 81 -26.51 3.20 3.67
CA VAL A 81 -25.88 3.61 4.95
C VAL A 81 -26.53 4.87 5.53
N GLN A 82 -27.00 5.80 4.69
CA GLN A 82 -27.73 6.99 5.13
C GLN A 82 -29.12 6.70 5.70
N THR A 83 -29.70 5.53 5.40
CA THR A 83 -31.01 5.11 5.92
C THR A 83 -30.92 4.34 7.24
N LEU A 84 -29.71 3.97 7.67
CA LEU A 84 -29.47 3.24 8.89
C LEU A 84 -29.68 4.11 10.14
N GLN A 85 -29.88 3.45 11.28
CA GLN A 85 -29.80 4.12 12.57
C GLN A 85 -28.39 4.69 12.80
N GLN A 86 -28.29 5.73 13.62
CA GLN A 86 -27.05 6.50 13.79
C GLN A 86 -25.86 5.63 14.19
N GLU A 87 -26.06 4.66 15.08
CA GLU A 87 -25.00 3.76 15.58
C GLU A 87 -24.48 2.84 14.47
N ASP A 88 -25.38 2.19 13.73
CA ASP A 88 -25.04 1.31 12.61
C ASP A 88 -24.35 2.09 11.47
N ALA A 89 -24.85 3.29 11.16
CA ALA A 89 -24.26 4.17 10.15
C ALA A 89 -22.82 4.54 10.51
N GLN A 90 -22.55 4.84 11.78
CA GLN A 90 -21.21 5.22 12.24
C GLN A 90 -20.22 4.05 12.18
N LEU A 91 -20.68 2.83 12.46
CA LEU A 91 -19.89 1.60 12.32
C LEU A 91 -19.58 1.32 10.83
N ALA A 92 -20.60 1.40 9.98
CA ALA A 92 -20.50 1.22 8.53
C ALA A 92 -19.55 2.24 7.87
N GLN A 93 -19.56 3.49 8.33
CA GLN A 93 -18.81 4.59 7.73
C GLN A 93 -17.29 4.34 7.69
N ARG A 94 -16.74 3.59 8.65
CA ARG A 94 -15.30 3.26 8.67
C ARG A 94 -14.92 2.43 7.44
N SER A 95 -15.66 1.36 7.17
CA SER A 95 -15.45 0.51 6.00
C SER A 95 -15.81 1.22 4.69
N LEU A 96 -16.86 2.06 4.72
CA LEU A 96 -17.28 2.83 3.55
C LEU A 96 -16.21 3.83 3.11
N SER A 97 -15.55 4.49 4.08
CA SER A 97 -14.44 5.41 3.80
C SER A 97 -13.27 4.74 3.06
N VAL A 98 -13.07 3.44 3.25
CA VAL A 98 -12.05 2.67 2.53
C VAL A 98 -12.44 2.51 1.06
N ALA A 99 -13.70 2.15 0.76
CA ALA A 99 -14.18 2.04 -0.61
C ALA A 99 -14.11 3.39 -1.34
N GLN A 100 -14.52 4.48 -0.68
CA GLN A 100 -14.43 5.85 -1.18
C GLN A 100 -12.98 6.27 -1.44
N GLN A 101 -12.06 5.94 -0.53
CA GLN A 101 -10.63 6.17 -0.72
C GLN A 101 -10.11 5.46 -1.97
N ILE A 102 -10.47 4.18 -2.17
CA ILE A 102 -10.02 3.40 -3.33
C ILE A 102 -10.60 4.00 -4.62
N GLN A 103 -11.89 4.35 -4.65
CA GLN A 103 -12.51 5.04 -5.77
C GLN A 103 -11.74 6.31 -6.12
N ALA A 104 -11.49 7.18 -5.13
CA ALA A 104 -10.77 8.44 -5.34
C ALA A 104 -9.32 8.26 -5.81
N GLN A 105 -8.67 7.14 -5.47
CA GLN A 105 -7.30 6.83 -5.88
C GLN A 105 -7.18 6.21 -7.27
N ASP A 106 -8.20 5.47 -7.70
CA ASP A 106 -8.11 4.60 -8.86
C ASP A 106 -9.03 5.01 -10.02
N VAL A 107 -10.05 5.85 -9.78
CA VAL A 107 -11.08 6.18 -10.76
C VAL A 107 -11.01 7.66 -11.12
N GLU A 108 -11.04 7.94 -12.41
CA GLU A 108 -11.27 9.27 -12.96
C GLU A 108 -12.59 9.28 -13.73
N VAL A 109 -13.26 10.43 -13.74
CA VAL A 109 -14.48 10.66 -14.51
C VAL A 109 -14.19 11.77 -15.50
N ASN A 110 -14.43 11.51 -16.78
CA ASN A 110 -14.20 12.51 -17.83
C ASN A 110 -15.34 13.55 -17.89
N GLU A 111 -15.18 14.58 -18.72
CA GLU A 111 -16.19 15.65 -18.91
C GLU A 111 -17.56 15.14 -19.38
N GLN A 112 -17.61 13.94 -19.97
CA GLN A 112 -18.84 13.28 -20.43
C GLN A 112 -19.48 12.40 -19.35
N GLY A 113 -18.93 12.39 -18.12
CA GLY A 113 -19.42 11.56 -17.02
C GLY A 113 -19.01 10.08 -17.12
N LYS A 114 -18.17 9.69 -18.08
CA LYS A 114 -17.69 8.31 -18.20
C LYS A 114 -16.55 8.07 -17.21
N ALA A 115 -16.72 7.07 -16.35
CA ALA A 115 -15.70 6.62 -15.42
C ALA A 115 -14.69 5.68 -16.10
N SER A 116 -13.41 5.81 -15.73
CA SER A 116 -12.33 4.92 -16.15
C SER A 116 -11.29 4.76 -15.04
N LEU A 117 -10.52 3.67 -15.08
CA LEU A 117 -9.37 3.51 -14.19
C LEU A 117 -8.23 4.45 -14.61
N ILE A 118 -7.64 5.13 -13.64
CA ILE A 118 -6.50 6.03 -13.83
C ILE A 118 -5.31 5.25 -14.39
N LYS A 119 -4.65 5.81 -15.41
CA LYS A 119 -3.39 5.26 -15.92
C LYS A 119 -2.25 5.56 -14.95
N GLY A 120 -1.79 4.54 -14.24
CA GLY A 120 -0.75 4.65 -13.23
C GLY A 120 -1.28 4.22 -11.87
N MET A 121 -0.59 4.63 -10.81
CA MET A 121 -1.01 4.35 -9.44
C MET A 121 -0.90 5.61 -8.61
N ALA A 122 -1.90 5.91 -7.79
CA ALA A 122 -1.84 7.02 -6.84
C ALA A 122 -0.63 6.89 -5.91
N LYS A 123 -0.05 8.03 -5.51
CA LYS A 123 0.95 8.03 -4.45
C LYS A 123 0.29 7.51 -3.17
N ASN A 124 0.96 6.59 -2.47
CA ASN A 124 0.43 5.93 -1.27
C ASN A 124 -0.89 5.19 -1.51
N ARG A 125 -1.12 4.66 -2.73
CA ARG A 125 -2.31 3.84 -3.02
C ARG A 125 -2.43 2.69 -2.01
N ARG A 126 -3.60 2.54 -1.41
CA ARG A 126 -3.95 1.40 -0.56
C ARG A 126 -4.02 0.12 -1.41
N ILE A 127 -3.55 -1.00 -0.88
CA ILE A 127 -3.51 -2.28 -1.61
C ILE A 127 -4.21 -3.43 -0.88
N SER A 128 -4.67 -3.17 0.36
CA SER A 128 -5.41 -4.11 1.19
C SER A 128 -6.50 -3.38 1.98
N VAL A 129 -7.65 -4.05 2.14
CA VAL A 129 -8.75 -3.59 3.01
C VAL A 129 -8.43 -3.86 4.48
N GLU A 130 -7.82 -5.01 4.77
CA GLU A 130 -7.50 -5.46 6.14
C GLU A 130 -6.24 -4.80 6.69
N ASP A 131 -5.29 -4.46 5.83
CA ASP A 131 -4.07 -3.77 6.23
C ASP A 131 -3.97 -2.38 5.57
N PRO A 132 -4.25 -1.29 6.33
CA PRO A 132 -4.25 0.07 5.80
C PRO A 132 -2.85 0.63 5.52
N GLU A 133 -1.77 -0.01 5.97
CA GLU A 133 -0.39 0.48 5.82
C GLU A 133 0.38 -0.24 4.71
N MET A 134 -0.10 -1.40 4.23
CA MET A 134 0.51 -2.08 3.08
C MET A 134 0.54 -1.19 1.82
N ARG A 135 1.69 -1.13 1.15
CA ARG A 135 1.89 -0.34 -0.08
C ARG A 135 2.61 -1.13 -1.15
N HIS A 136 2.43 -0.72 -2.40
CA HIS A 136 3.21 -1.22 -3.53
C HIS A 136 4.57 -0.54 -3.59
N SER A 137 5.62 -1.31 -3.89
CA SER A 137 6.95 -0.82 -4.20
C SER A 137 7.55 -1.60 -5.37
N ARG A 138 8.74 -1.18 -5.81
CA ARG A 138 9.47 -1.84 -6.88
C ARG A 138 10.94 -1.89 -6.55
N LYS A 139 11.51 -3.09 -6.58
CA LYS A 139 12.97 -3.30 -6.55
C LYS A 139 13.58 -3.01 -7.92
N SER A 140 12.82 -3.29 -8.99
CA SER A 140 13.19 -2.99 -10.37
C SER A 140 11.92 -2.77 -11.21
N ARG A 141 12.06 -2.47 -12.50
CA ARG A 141 10.91 -2.37 -13.41
C ARG A 141 10.06 -3.64 -13.45
N SER A 142 10.68 -4.81 -13.34
CA SER A 142 10.01 -6.12 -13.40
C SER A 142 9.71 -6.72 -12.03
N VAL A 143 10.35 -6.24 -10.96
CA VAL A 143 10.19 -6.81 -9.61
C VAL A 143 9.39 -5.86 -8.74
N ARG A 144 8.10 -6.19 -8.57
CA ARG A 144 7.18 -5.53 -7.63
C ARG A 144 7.30 -6.16 -6.24
N VAL A 145 7.16 -5.34 -5.21
CA VAL A 145 7.10 -5.75 -3.80
C VAL A 145 5.83 -5.17 -3.20
N ASP A 146 5.03 -5.99 -2.55
CA ASP A 146 3.75 -5.59 -2.00
C ASP A 146 3.77 -5.77 -0.48
N GLY A 147 3.38 -4.74 0.27
CA GLY A 147 3.30 -4.77 1.73
C GLY A 147 4.32 -3.86 2.40
N TYR A 148 5.28 -4.48 3.09
CA TYR A 148 6.27 -3.80 3.91
C TYR A 148 7.69 -4.17 3.49
N LYS A 149 8.64 -3.33 3.88
CA LYS A 149 10.06 -3.64 3.83
C LYS A 149 10.64 -3.65 5.24
N ARG A 150 11.52 -4.62 5.47
CA ARG A 150 12.27 -4.79 6.71
C ARG A 150 13.65 -4.17 6.56
N HIS A 151 14.02 -3.39 7.57
CA HIS A 151 15.33 -2.77 7.74
C HIS A 151 16.00 -3.44 8.92
N VAL A 152 17.22 -3.90 8.75
CA VAL A 152 17.96 -4.63 9.79
C VAL A 152 19.28 -3.92 10.00
N LEU A 153 19.52 -3.48 11.23
CA LEU A 153 20.83 -3.02 11.66
C LEU A 153 21.54 -4.17 12.36
N HIS A 154 22.70 -4.52 11.85
CA HIS A 154 23.48 -5.67 12.27
C HIS A 154 24.87 -5.20 12.69
N ASP A 155 25.31 -5.63 13.86
CA ASP A 155 26.68 -5.48 14.33
C ASP A 155 27.57 -6.48 13.59
N LEU A 156 28.50 -5.96 12.79
CA LEU A 156 29.34 -6.76 11.90
C LEU A 156 30.38 -7.60 12.65
N ASP A 157 30.81 -7.17 13.84
CA ASP A 157 31.81 -7.88 14.62
C ASP A 157 31.19 -9.06 15.37
N THR A 158 30.00 -8.86 15.94
CA THR A 158 29.36 -9.86 16.80
C THR A 158 28.34 -10.73 16.09
N GLY A 159 27.84 -10.32 14.93
CA GLY A 159 26.75 -11.02 14.25
C GLY A 159 25.35 -10.70 14.80
N LEU A 160 25.24 -9.76 15.75
CA LEU A 160 23.99 -9.49 16.45
C LEU A 160 23.11 -8.51 15.67
N ILE A 161 21.81 -8.79 15.64
CA ILE A 161 20.81 -7.82 15.20
C ILE A 161 20.57 -6.84 16.34
N ARG A 162 20.95 -5.57 16.13
CA ARG A 162 20.84 -4.51 17.13
C ARG A 162 19.51 -3.77 17.04
N ALA A 163 18.96 -3.61 15.83
CA ALA A 163 17.65 -2.97 15.63
C ALA A 163 16.97 -3.51 14.37
N VAL A 164 15.63 -3.51 14.38
CA VAL A 164 14.81 -3.87 13.23
C VAL A 164 13.70 -2.86 13.06
N GLY A 165 13.65 -2.23 11.90
CA GLY A 165 12.56 -1.36 11.52
C GLY A 165 11.69 -1.99 10.43
N ILE A 166 10.39 -1.75 10.46
CA ILE A 166 9.47 -2.15 9.41
C ILE A 166 8.80 -0.88 8.89
N THR A 167 8.80 -0.68 7.58
CA THR A 167 8.10 0.44 6.94
C THR A 167 7.22 -0.05 5.79
N PRO A 168 6.15 0.69 5.43
CA PRO A 168 5.45 0.45 4.19
C PRO A 168 6.42 0.37 3.01
N ALA A 169 6.17 -0.52 2.06
CA ALA A 169 7.16 -0.83 1.02
C ALA A 169 7.58 0.40 0.18
N ASN A 170 6.73 1.41 0.08
CA ASN A 170 6.97 2.64 -0.69
C ASN A 170 7.58 3.79 0.13
N SER A 171 7.76 3.63 1.45
CA SER A 171 8.47 4.60 2.28
C SER A 171 9.91 4.74 1.80
N PRO A 172 10.58 5.89 1.94
CA PRO A 172 12.03 5.99 1.73
C PRO A 172 12.79 5.14 2.77
N GLU A 173 13.86 4.46 2.40
CA GLU A 173 14.68 3.67 3.33
C GLU A 173 15.22 4.52 4.48
N ALA A 174 15.66 5.74 4.19
CA ALA A 174 16.19 6.65 5.18
C ALA A 174 15.21 7.03 6.30
N SER A 175 13.88 6.91 6.12
CA SER A 175 12.94 7.35 7.16
C SER A 175 12.92 6.44 8.39
N VAL A 176 13.43 5.21 8.28
CA VAL A 176 13.44 4.24 9.39
C VAL A 176 14.55 4.52 10.41
N THR A 177 15.56 5.31 10.04
CA THR A 177 16.77 5.44 10.84
C THR A 177 16.51 6.11 12.18
N GLU A 178 15.50 6.98 12.28
CA GLU A 178 15.06 7.60 13.53
C GLU A 178 14.66 6.54 14.57
N ALA A 179 13.80 5.60 14.16
CA ALA A 179 13.39 4.50 15.02
C ALA A 179 14.57 3.60 15.40
N ILE A 180 15.45 3.29 14.44
CA ILE A 180 16.68 2.54 14.70
C ILE A 180 17.56 3.25 15.74
N SER A 181 17.70 4.57 15.65
CA SER A 181 18.52 5.34 16.59
C SER A 181 17.92 5.34 17.99
N ALA A 182 16.59 5.43 18.08
CA ALA A 182 15.88 5.29 19.35
C ALA A 182 16.13 3.90 19.98
N ASP A 183 16.07 2.84 19.19
CA ASP A 183 16.36 1.47 19.66
C ASP A 183 17.80 1.31 20.16
N LEU A 184 18.79 1.93 19.48
CA LEU A 184 20.19 1.90 19.91
C LEU A 184 20.42 2.68 21.22
N ALA A 185 19.75 3.83 21.36
CA ALA A 185 19.84 4.64 22.58
C ALA A 185 19.35 3.86 23.81
N GLN A 186 18.28 3.07 23.67
CA GLN A 186 17.77 2.20 24.73
C GLN A 186 18.75 1.07 25.11
N GLN A 187 19.66 0.71 24.20
CA GLN A 187 20.70 -0.29 24.42
C GLN A 187 22.01 0.32 24.93
N ALA A 188 22.07 1.64 25.13
CA ALA A 188 23.30 2.39 25.40
C ALA A 188 24.41 2.09 24.38
N ALA A 189 24.03 1.91 23.11
CA ALA A 189 24.93 1.58 22.02
C ALA A 189 25.20 2.82 21.14
N SER A 190 26.47 3.07 20.84
CA SER A 190 26.91 4.07 19.88
C SER A 190 27.31 3.41 18.56
N LEU A 191 27.14 4.14 17.46
CA LEU A 191 27.68 3.76 16.16
C LEU A 191 29.02 4.47 15.96
N GLU A 192 30.06 3.70 15.65
CA GLU A 192 31.38 4.22 15.26
C GLU A 192 31.60 4.04 13.75
N GLU A 193 31.12 2.93 13.20
CA GLU A 193 31.22 2.60 11.78
C GLU A 193 29.87 2.11 11.26
N LEU A 194 29.41 2.65 10.12
CA LEU A 194 28.13 2.30 9.52
C LEU A 194 28.25 2.00 8.02
N HIS A 195 28.00 0.74 7.66
CA HIS A 195 27.89 0.28 6.28
C HIS A 195 26.44 0.32 5.81
N ILE A 196 26.15 1.10 4.77
CA ILE A 196 24.79 1.30 4.27
C ILE A 196 24.67 1.23 2.75
N ASP A 197 23.48 0.85 2.30
CA ASP A 197 23.08 1.09 0.92
C ASP A 197 22.85 2.58 0.67
N ARG A 198 23.00 2.97 -0.59
CA ARG A 198 22.79 4.34 -1.07
C ARG A 198 21.41 4.91 -0.72
N ALA A 199 20.40 4.06 -0.59
CA ALA A 199 19.06 4.47 -0.21
C ALA A 199 18.99 5.14 1.19
N TYR A 200 19.98 4.92 2.05
CA TYR A 200 20.06 5.53 3.38
C TYR A 200 20.92 6.80 3.44
N LEU A 201 21.53 7.23 2.32
CA LEU A 201 22.43 8.40 2.31
C LEU A 201 21.73 9.71 2.73
N SER A 202 20.40 9.79 2.60
CA SER A 202 19.62 10.96 3.04
C SER A 202 19.19 10.89 4.50
N SER A 203 19.55 9.85 5.25
CA SER A 203 19.19 9.68 6.65
C SER A 203 19.92 10.67 7.56
N HIS A 204 19.35 10.93 8.74
CA HIS A 204 19.98 11.76 9.77
C HIS A 204 21.30 11.14 10.25
N LEU A 205 21.40 9.81 10.31
CA LEU A 205 22.64 9.07 10.59
C LEU A 205 23.81 9.40 9.65
N VAL A 206 23.52 9.95 8.46
CA VAL A 206 24.57 10.39 7.52
C VAL A 206 24.70 11.90 7.50
N ARG A 207 23.58 12.63 7.51
CA ARG A 207 23.52 14.09 7.34
C ARG A 207 23.87 14.87 8.61
N GLU A 208 23.61 14.28 9.77
CA GLU A 208 23.71 14.91 11.09
C GLU A 208 24.69 14.15 12.00
N ARG A 209 25.54 13.32 11.40
CA ARG A 209 26.51 12.52 12.14
C ARG A 209 27.60 13.39 12.80
N GLY A 210 28.07 12.93 13.96
CA GLY A 210 29.29 13.46 14.55
C GLY A 210 30.54 13.04 13.75
N ASP A 211 31.66 13.69 14.04
CA ASP A 211 32.93 13.45 13.36
C ASP A 211 33.47 12.03 13.59
N ASP A 212 33.05 11.39 14.69
CA ASP A 212 33.49 10.05 15.10
C ASP A 212 32.72 8.90 14.42
N LEU A 213 31.69 9.20 13.60
CA LEU A 213 30.94 8.18 12.86
C LEU A 213 31.42 8.07 11.41
N GLU A 214 32.07 6.96 11.08
CA GLU A 214 32.48 6.62 9.73
C GLU A 214 31.32 6.01 8.92
N ILE A 215 31.12 6.50 7.68
CA ILE A 215 30.06 6.02 6.79
C ILE A 215 30.68 5.35 5.56
N TYR A 216 30.36 4.08 5.38
CA TYR A 216 30.73 3.30 4.22
C TYR A 216 29.51 3.05 3.34
N CYS A 217 29.57 3.51 2.09
CA CYS A 217 28.50 3.34 1.12
C CYS A 217 29.07 3.13 -0.28
N LYS A 218 28.42 2.25 -1.07
CA LYS A 218 28.81 2.04 -2.46
C LYS A 218 28.73 3.35 -3.27
N ALA A 219 29.82 3.69 -3.96
CA ALA A 219 29.89 4.88 -4.82
C ALA A 219 28.86 4.86 -5.97
N ARG A 220 28.50 6.05 -6.49
CA ARG A 220 27.67 6.12 -7.70
C ARG A 220 28.44 5.53 -8.89
N PRO A 221 27.88 4.57 -9.65
CA PRO A 221 28.41 4.27 -10.97
C PRO A 221 28.27 5.52 -11.83
N ILE A 222 29.37 5.95 -12.44
CA ILE A 222 29.35 7.07 -13.37
C ILE A 222 28.80 6.52 -14.69
N PRO A 223 27.66 7.02 -15.19
CA PRO A 223 27.10 6.51 -16.43
C PRO A 223 28.08 6.75 -17.58
N ASN A 224 28.19 5.77 -18.48
CA ASN A 224 28.96 5.92 -19.71
C ASN A 224 28.30 7.01 -20.57
N GLY A 225 28.85 8.21 -20.50
CA GLY A 225 28.59 9.27 -21.47
C GLY A 225 29.44 9.08 -22.73
N LYS A 226 29.49 10.09 -23.61
CA LYS A 226 30.37 10.09 -24.80
C LYS A 226 31.89 10.13 -24.49
N ARG A 227 32.30 10.11 -23.22
CA ARG A 227 33.69 10.25 -22.77
C ARG A 227 34.00 9.16 -21.74
N PHE A 228 35.21 8.61 -21.80
CA PHE A 228 35.68 7.60 -20.86
C PHE A 228 35.84 8.18 -19.45
N HIS A 229 35.36 7.45 -18.44
CA HIS A 229 35.57 7.77 -17.02
C HIS A 229 36.97 7.30 -16.56
N LYS A 230 37.50 7.89 -15.48
CA LYS A 230 38.81 7.56 -14.91
C LYS A 230 38.99 6.07 -14.57
N GLN A 231 37.92 5.34 -14.20
CA GLN A 231 37.95 3.87 -14.00
C GLN A 231 38.08 3.05 -15.30
N ALA A 232 37.97 3.67 -16.48
CA ALA A 232 38.24 3.02 -17.76
C ALA A 232 39.75 2.92 -18.07
N PHE A 233 40.59 3.49 -17.21
CA PHE A 233 42.03 3.47 -17.34
C PHE A 233 42.61 2.68 -16.17
N THR A 234 43.40 1.65 -16.48
CA THR A 234 44.33 1.06 -15.54
C THR A 234 45.55 1.98 -15.52
N LEU A 235 45.89 2.53 -14.35
CA LEU A 235 47.11 3.31 -14.17
C LEU A 235 48.17 2.36 -13.64
N ASP A 236 49.23 2.16 -14.42
CA ASP A 236 50.45 1.47 -14.01
C ASP A 236 51.33 2.35 -13.11
#